data_AF-X6KC78-F1
#
_entry.id   AF-X6KC78-F1
#
_cell.length_a   1.000
_cell.length_b   1.000
_cell.length_c   1.000
_cell.angle_alpha   90.00
_cell.angle_beta   90.00
_cell.angle_gamma   90.00
#
_symmetry.space_group_name_H-M   'P 1'
#
loop_
_entity.id
_entity.type
_entity.pdbx_description
1 polymer ?
#
loop_
_entity_poly.entity_id
_entity_poly.type
_entity_poly.pdbx_seq_one_letter_code
_entity_poly.pdbx_strand_id
1 'polypeptide(L)' 'MDGADASLKEGDLTVLEPNMTFHVHLGNWAIDEEFGYVISECVRVTESGVEVLTSAPREVFEL' A
#
# COMPACT_ATOMS: atom_id res chain seq x y z
N MET A 1 -2.85 -2.70 24.44
CA MET A 1 -2.82 -2.68 22.98
C MET A 1 -1.82 -1.62 22.62
N ASP A 2 -0.55 -2.00 22.63
CA ASP A 2 0.52 -1.13 22.12
C ASP A 2 0.28 -1.02 20.61
N GLY A 3 0.16 0.21 20.12
CA GLY A 3 -0.17 0.47 18.71
C GLY A 3 0.82 -0.27 17.81
N ALA A 4 0.32 -1.14 16.95
CA ALA A 4 1.12 -1.84 15.95
C ALA A 4 1.22 -0.95 14.71
N ASP A 5 1.99 0.12 14.79
CA ASP A 5 2.39 0.89 13.61
C ASP A 5 3.52 0.15 12.89
N ALA A 6 3.21 -0.38 11.71
CA ALA A 6 4.16 -1.02 10.81
C ALA A 6 4.21 -0.23 9.50
N SER A 7 5.41 -0.03 8.96
CA SER A 7 5.63 0.71 7.73
C SER A 7 6.26 -0.19 6.67
N LEU A 8 5.68 -0.22 5.47
CA LEU A 8 6.27 -0.92 4.32
C LEU A 8 7.43 -0.09 3.77
N LYS A 9 8.57 -0.10 4.48
CA LYS A 9 9.78 0.63 4.13
C LYS A 9 11.02 -0.20 4.40
N GLU A 10 12.15 0.19 3.81
CA GLU A 10 13.43 -0.41 4.11
C GLU A 10 13.77 -0.26 5.61
N GLY A 11 14.22 -1.36 6.22
CA GLY A 11 14.61 -1.41 7.64
C GLY A 11 13.47 -1.66 8.63
N ASP A 12 12.20 -1.71 8.20
CA ASP A 12 11.12 -2.23 9.04
C ASP A 12 11.17 -3.76 9.06
N LEU A 13 11.29 -4.34 10.25
CA LEU A 13 11.44 -5.79 10.46
C LEU A 13 10.17 -6.44 11.00
N THR A 14 9.04 -5.72 11.01
CA THR A 14 7.75 -6.27 11.45
C THR A 14 7.37 -7.46 10.58
N VAL A 15 7.16 -8.62 11.22
CA VAL A 15 6.68 -9.83 10.53
C VAL A 15 5.21 -9.65 10.19
N LEU A 16 4.84 -9.91 8.93
CA LEU A 16 3.46 -9.86 8.50
C LEU A 16 2.68 -11.04 9.07
N GLU A 17 1.60 -10.75 9.80
CA GLU A 17 0.71 -11.76 10.36
C GLU A 17 -0.67 -11.69 9.68
N PRO A 18 -1.39 -12.82 9.55
CA PRO A 18 -2.76 -12.85 9.04
C PRO A 18 -3.66 -11.83 9.76
N ASN A 19 -4.56 -11.20 9.00
CA ASN A 19 -5.46 -10.13 9.42
C ASN A 19 -4.83 -8.76 9.69
N MET A 20 -3.52 -8.58 9.55
CA MET A 20 -2.95 -7.23 9.41
C MET A 20 -3.51 -6.56 8.14
N THR A 21 -3.76 -5.25 8.23
CA THR A 21 -4.22 -4.45 7.10
C THR A 21 -3.26 -3.31 6.82
N PHE A 22 -3.03 -3.06 5.54
CA PHE A 22 -2.11 -2.02 5.08
C PHE A 22 -2.76 -1.18 3.99
N HIS A 23 -2.47 0.12 4.02
CA HIS A 23 -2.63 0.98 2.86
C HIS A 23 -1.30 1.02 2.10
N VAL A 24 -1.23 0.29 1.00
CA VAL A 24 -0.07 0.27 0.10
C VAL A 24 -0.18 1.48 -0.82
N HIS A 25 0.71 2.45 -0.63
CA HIS A 25 0.64 3.74 -1.31
C HIS A 25 1.88 3.97 -2.18
N LEU A 26 1.73 3.83 -3.51
CA LEU A 26 2.82 3.98 -4.48
C LEU A 26 2.72 5.34 -5.17
N GLY A 27 2.89 6.40 -4.37
CA GLY A 27 2.99 7.76 -4.89
C GLY A 27 4.38 8.01 -5.47
N ASN A 28 4.44 8.50 -6.69
CA ASN A 28 5.67 8.89 -7.33
C ASN A 28 5.54 10.31 -7.88
N TRP A 29 6.61 11.09 -7.71
CA TRP A 29 6.73 12.47 -8.13
C TRP A 29 7.93 12.50 -9.08
N ALA A 30 7.66 12.57 -10.38
CA ALA A 30 8.69 12.47 -11.39
C ALA A 30 8.77 13.79 -12.18
N ILE A 31 10.02 14.23 -12.40
CA ILE A 31 10.43 15.45 -13.11
C ILE A 31 10.04 16.72 -12.35
N ASP A 32 10.98 17.31 -11.61
CA ASP A 32 10.93 18.67 -11.05
C ASP A 32 9.59 19.10 -10.40
N GLU A 33 8.84 18.16 -9.81
CA GLU A 33 7.48 18.34 -9.27
C GLU A 33 6.41 18.75 -10.31
N GLU A 34 6.71 18.68 -11.60
CA GLU A 34 5.77 19.01 -12.69
C GLU A 34 4.73 17.91 -12.94
N PHE A 35 5.03 16.68 -12.54
CA PHE A 35 4.11 15.55 -12.65
C PHE A 35 4.19 14.62 -11.45
N GLY A 36 3.02 14.10 -11.07
CA GLY A 36 2.90 13.09 -10.03
C GLY A 36 1.77 12.13 -10.36
N TYR A 37 1.92 10.90 -9.92
CA TYR A 37 0.85 9.91 -9.95
C TYR A 37 0.86 9.11 -8.66
N VAL A 38 -0.32 8.59 -8.33
CA VAL A 38 -0.49 7.67 -7.21
C VAL A 38 -1.31 6.50 -7.71
N ILE A 39 -0.80 5.30 -7.45
CA ILE A 39 -1.60 4.08 -7.48
C ILE A 39 -1.52 3.50 -6.07
N SER A 40 -2.66 3.23 -5.45
CA SER A 40 -2.70 2.70 -4.08
C SER A 40 -3.70 1.56 -3.95
N GLU A 41 -3.54 0.77 -2.89
CA GLU A 41 -4.43 -0.33 -2.58
C GLU A 41 -4.52 -0.58 -1.07
N CYS A 42 -5.71 -0.96 -0.60
CA CYS A 42 -5.88 -1.48 0.75
C CYS A 42 -5.88 -3.00 0.72
N VAL A 43 -4.97 -3.63 1.47
CA VAL A 43 -4.80 -5.08 1.50
C VAL A 43 -4.93 -5.65 2.91
N ARG A 44 -5.44 -6.87 3.03
CA ARG A 44 -5.39 -7.68 4.25
C ARG A 44 -4.45 -8.87 4.03
N VAL A 45 -3.51 -9.10 4.95
CA VAL A 45 -2.66 -10.29 4.95
C VAL A 45 -3.51 -11.53 5.21
N THR A 46 -3.30 -12.57 4.41
CA THR A 46 -3.92 -13.89 4.55
C THR A 46 -2.86 -14.93 4.92
N GLU A 47 -3.27 -16.17 5.15
CA GLU A 47 -2.35 -17.29 5.43
C GLU A 47 -1.33 -17.56 4.29
N SER A 48 -1.62 -17.12 3.07
CA SER A 48 -0.81 -17.43 1.88
C SER A 48 -0.47 -16.23 1.00
N GLY A 49 -0.75 -15.00 1.46
CA GLY A 49 -0.50 -13.78 0.70
C GLY A 49 -1.33 -12.60 1.19
N VAL A 50 -2.01 -11.93 0.28
CA VAL A 50 -2.91 -10.81 0.57
C VAL A 50 -4.21 -10.91 -0.21
N GLU A 51 -5.29 -10.38 0.33
CA GLU A 51 -6.50 -10.05 -0.42
C GLU A 51 -6.69 -8.55 -0.50
N VAL A 52 -7.36 -8.11 -1.56
CA VAL A 52 -7.65 -6.70 -1.79
C VAL A 52 -9.02 -6.34 -1.24
N LEU A 53 -9.11 -5.17 -0.57
CA LEU A 53 -10.33 -4.67 0.06
C LEU A 53 -11.15 -3.73 -0.84
N THR A 54 -10.64 -3.36 -2.02
CA THR A 54 -11.31 -2.51 -3.00
C THR A 54 -11.35 -3.12 -4.41
N SER A 55 -12.19 -2.58 -5.29
CA SER A 55 -12.37 -3.08 -6.67
C SER A 55 -12.20 -2.01 -7.74
N ALA A 56 -11.59 -0.86 -7.41
CA ALA A 56 -11.27 0.16 -8.41
C ALA A 56 -10.24 -0.39 -9.41
N PRO A 57 -10.31 -0.04 -10.71
CA PRO A 57 -9.29 -0.44 -11.66
C PRO A 57 -7.93 0.17 -11.27
N ARG A 58 -6.86 -0.63 -11.39
CA ARG A 58 -5.48 -0.22 -11.08
C ARG A 58 -4.79 0.32 -12.32
N GLU A 59 -5.34 1.39 -12.85
CA GLU A 59 -4.86 2.06 -14.05
C GLU A 59 -4.84 3.57 -13.85
N VAL A 60 -4.08 4.27 -14.69
CA VAL A 60 -4.08 5.73 -14.68
C VAL A 60 -5.32 6.20 -15.43
N PHE A 61 -6.08 7.09 -14.80
CA PHE A 61 -7.22 7.76 -15.42
C PHE A 61 -6.80 9.16 -15.86
N GLU A 62 -7.12 9.50 -17.09
CA GLU A 62 -7.04 10.86 -17.63
C GLU A 62 -8.49 11.35 -17.84
N LEU A 63 -8.75 12.62 -17.53
CA LEU A 63 -10.08 13.23 -17.62
C LEU A 63 -10.25 14.00 -18.93
#